data_AF-A0A9C6SWZ3-F1
#
_entry.id   AF-A0A9C6SWZ3-F1
#
_cell.length_a   1.000
_cell.length_b   1.000
_cell.length_c   1.000
_cell.angle_alpha   90.00
_cell.angle_beta   90.00
_cell.angle_gamma   90.00
#
_symmetry.space_group_name_H-M   'P 1'
#
loop_
_entity.id
_entity.type
_entity.pdbx_description
1 polymer ?
#
loop_
_entity_poly.entity_id
_entity_poly.type
_entity_poly.pdbx_seq_one_letter_code
_entity_poly.pdbx_strand_id
1 'polypeptide(L)'
;MGIMDFTVCYHCGIGIGNWGPEEHPWEQHAISSPSCNYLLTVRGFKYPNNVTGQELYESFTEAPTQIANGNPERSNSENDTNEMTLVQKIAAAKEKNRTLKNARLCKVCTERKATVVFLPCGHVATCDYCSPALTKCIICRGELKATSSAIFL
;
A
#
# COMPACT_ATOMS: atom_id res chain seq x y z
N MET A 1 -21.34 -28.53 -28.60
CA MET A 1 -20.86 -27.14 -28.56
C MET A 1 -20.01 -27.00 -27.31
N GLY A 2 -18.69 -27.15 -27.46
CA GLY A 2 -17.76 -27.07 -26.34
C GLY A 2 -17.81 -25.68 -25.74
N ILE A 3 -17.85 -25.62 -24.41
CA ILE A 3 -17.72 -24.37 -23.64
C ILE A 3 -16.43 -23.70 -24.12
N MET A 4 -16.53 -22.46 -24.60
CA MET A 4 -15.35 -21.66 -24.95
C MET A 4 -14.38 -21.72 -23.78
N ASP A 5 -13.12 -22.09 -24.03
CA ASP A 5 -12.09 -22.11 -23.00
C ASP A 5 -11.95 -20.68 -22.47
N PHE A 6 -12.53 -20.43 -21.30
CA PHE A 6 -12.65 -19.13 -20.68
C PHE A 6 -12.29 -19.28 -19.22
N THR A 7 -11.32 -18.47 -18.78
CA THR A 7 -10.82 -18.48 -17.42
C THR A 7 -10.88 -17.06 -16.87
N VAL A 8 -11.20 -16.94 -15.58
CA VAL A 8 -11.30 -15.65 -14.88
C VAL A 8 -10.29 -15.61 -13.76
N CYS A 9 -9.54 -14.52 -13.67
CA CYS A 9 -8.70 -14.29 -12.50
C CYS A 9 -9.58 -14.01 -11.27
N TYR A 10 -9.44 -14.79 -10.20
CA TYR A 10 -10.20 -14.58 -8.97
C TYR A 10 -9.90 -13.23 -8.28
N HIS A 11 -8.74 -12.63 -8.55
CA HIS A 11 -8.29 -11.40 -7.88
C HIS A 11 -8.70 -10.13 -8.63
N CYS A 12 -8.50 -10.05 -9.96
CA CYS A 12 -8.89 -8.87 -10.74
C CYS A 12 -10.22 -9.02 -11.46
N GLY A 13 -10.80 -10.23 -11.51
CA GLY A 13 -12.09 -10.50 -12.17
C GLY A 13 -12.04 -10.46 -13.69
N ILE A 14 -10.88 -10.21 -14.31
CA ILE A 14 -10.75 -10.18 -15.77
C ILE A 14 -10.77 -11.60 -16.32
N GLY A 15 -11.62 -11.80 -17.32
CA GLY A 15 -11.80 -13.06 -18.02
C GLY A 15 -11.07 -13.08 -19.36
N ILE A 16 -10.40 -14.19 -19.65
CA ILE A 16 -9.65 -14.42 -20.88
C ILE A 16 -10.17 -15.71 -21.50
N GLY A 17 -10.47 -15.68 -22.79
CA GLY A 17 -10.88 -16.87 -23.52
C GLY A 17 -10.44 -16.87 -24.98
N ASN A 18 -10.86 -17.90 -25.72
CA ASN A 18 -10.38 -18.20 -27.07
C ASN A 18 -8.87 -18.49 -27.13
N TRP A 19 -8.38 -19.23 -26.14
CA TRP A 19 -6.96 -19.55 -25.99
C TRP A 19 -6.38 -20.26 -27.22
N GLY A 20 -5.24 -19.76 -27.69
CA GLY A 20 -4.38 -20.45 -28.63
C GLY A 20 -3.56 -21.56 -27.95
N PRO A 21 -3.12 -22.59 -28.70
CA PRO A 21 -2.37 -23.72 -28.13
C PRO A 21 -1.00 -23.32 -27.53
N GLU A 22 -0.43 -22.21 -27.98
CA GLU A 22 0.86 -21.68 -27.51
C GLU A 22 0.70 -20.52 -26.52
N GLU A 23 -0.54 -20.13 -26.18
CA GLU A 23 -0.76 -18.98 -25.32
C GLU A 23 -0.58 -19.35 -23.84
N HIS A 24 0.27 -18.60 -23.15
CA HIS A 24 0.52 -18.80 -21.73
C HIS A 24 -0.44 -17.99 -20.85
N PRO A 25 -1.11 -18.62 -19.86
CA PRO A 25 -2.06 -17.94 -18.97
C PRO A 25 -1.51 -16.68 -18.30
N TRP A 26 -0.25 -16.73 -17.88
CA TRP A 26 0.39 -15.60 -17.22
C TRP A 26 0.66 -14.42 -18.16
N GLU A 27 1.03 -14.70 -19.41
CA GLU A 27 1.34 -13.66 -20.39
C GLU A 27 0.05 -12.96 -20.82
N GLN A 28 -0.99 -13.73 -21.13
CA GLN A 28 -2.31 -13.17 -21.44
C GLN A 28 -2.90 -12.40 -20.25
N HIS A 29 -2.66 -12.85 -19.02
CA HIS A 29 -3.02 -12.09 -17.82
C HIS A 29 -2.23 -10.77 -17.72
N ALA A 30 -0.93 -10.77 -17.99
CA ALA A 30 -0.13 -9.56 -17.99
C ALA A 30 -0.53 -8.56 -19.09
N ILE A 31 -0.94 -9.04 -20.26
CA ILE A 31 -1.46 -8.20 -21.35
C ILE A 31 -2.83 -7.62 -20.97
N SER A 32 -3.74 -8.45 -20.47
CA SER A 32 -5.14 -8.06 -20.21
C SER A 32 -5.31 -7.28 -18.90
N SER A 33 -4.44 -7.50 -17.91
CA SER A 33 -4.50 -6.86 -16.59
C SER A 33 -3.10 -6.66 -15.99
N PRO A 34 -2.28 -5.76 -16.56
CA PRO A 34 -0.90 -5.54 -16.11
C PRO A 34 -0.80 -5.01 -14.67
N SER A 35 -1.87 -4.42 -14.13
CA SER A 35 -1.95 -3.88 -12.76
C SER A 35 -2.59 -4.82 -11.74
N CYS A 36 -2.88 -6.08 -12.10
CA CYS A 36 -3.45 -7.04 -11.16
C CYS A 36 -2.51 -7.31 -9.97
N ASN A 37 -2.94 -7.01 -8.73
CA ASN A 37 -2.08 -7.21 -7.55
C ASN A 37 -1.62 -8.65 -7.38
N TYR A 38 -2.46 -9.64 -7.69
CA TYR A 38 -2.05 -11.05 -7.64
C TYR A 38 -0.95 -11.36 -8.64
N LEU A 39 -1.07 -10.86 -9.88
CA LEU A 39 -0.03 -11.00 -10.90
C LEU A 39 1.28 -10.36 -10.44
N LEU A 40 1.23 -9.11 -9.97
CA LEU A 40 2.39 -8.37 -9.47
C LEU A 40 3.04 -9.06 -8.26
N THR A 41 2.24 -9.68 -7.40
CA THR A 41 2.72 -10.40 -6.21
C THR A 41 3.41 -11.71 -6.59
N VAL A 42 2.84 -12.49 -7.51
CA VAL A 42 3.32 -13.84 -7.83
C VAL A 42 4.42 -13.84 -8.89
N ARG A 43 4.35 -12.93 -9.87
CA ARG A 43 5.32 -12.84 -10.99
C ARG A 43 6.33 -11.71 -10.82
N GLY A 44 6.10 -10.84 -9.84
CA GLY A 44 6.94 -9.68 -9.56
C GLY A 44 6.55 -8.47 -10.39
N PHE A 45 6.93 -7.29 -9.90
CA PHE A 45 6.67 -6.05 -10.60
C PHE A 45 7.24 -6.12 -12.00
N LYS A 46 8.49 -6.59 -12.20
CA LYS A 46 9.16 -6.75 -13.52
C LYS A 46 8.49 -7.63 -14.58
N TYR A 47 7.38 -8.29 -14.28
CA TYR A 47 6.77 -9.19 -15.24
C TYR A 47 5.93 -8.48 -16.33
N PRO A 48 4.98 -7.57 -16.04
CA PRO A 48 4.14 -6.98 -17.08
C PRO A 48 4.88 -6.13 -18.12
N ASN A 49 5.86 -5.28 -17.74
CA ASN A 49 6.72 -4.58 -18.72
C ASN A 49 7.44 -5.55 -19.66
N ASN A 50 7.99 -6.66 -19.15
CA ASN A 50 8.69 -7.63 -19.99
C ASN A 50 7.76 -8.30 -21.02
N VAL A 51 6.50 -8.55 -20.65
CA VAL A 51 5.51 -9.16 -21.55
C VAL A 51 4.93 -8.15 -22.54
N THR A 52 4.61 -6.94 -22.08
CA THR A 52 3.92 -5.92 -22.89
C THR A 52 4.86 -5.00 -23.67
N GLY A 53 6.13 -4.95 -23.28
CA GLY A 53 7.11 -3.98 -23.79
C GLY A 53 6.87 -2.54 -23.30
N GLN A 54 5.98 -2.32 -22.33
CA GLN A 54 5.63 -1.00 -21.80
C GLN A 54 6.34 -0.72 -20.48
N GLU A 55 6.79 0.51 -20.20
CA GLU A 55 7.34 0.89 -18.90
C GLU A 55 6.23 1.30 -17.91
N LEU A 56 5.46 0.32 -17.42
CA LEU A 56 4.29 0.57 -16.55
C LEU A 56 4.66 0.73 -15.07
N TYR A 57 5.70 0.04 -14.63
CA TYR A 57 6.27 0.19 -13.29
C TYR A 57 7.78 0.41 -13.41
N GLU A 58 8.30 1.33 -12.62
CA GLU A 58 9.74 1.43 -12.39
C GLU A 58 10.10 0.45 -11.29
N SER A 59 11.22 -0.27 -11.46
CA SER A 59 11.79 -0.98 -10.33
C SER A 59 12.20 0.05 -9.30
N PHE A 60 11.57 0.05 -8.13
CA PHE A 60 12.21 0.57 -6.94
C PHE A 60 13.46 -0.28 -6.75
N THR A 61 14.60 0.22 -7.21
CA THR A 61 15.87 -0.46 -7.02
C THR A 61 15.99 -0.78 -5.54
N GLU A 62 16.31 -2.05 -5.26
CA GLU A 62 16.60 -2.52 -3.92
C GLU A 62 17.54 -1.51 -3.27
N ALA A 63 17.13 -0.97 -2.12
CA ALA A 63 17.95 -0.03 -1.37
C ALA A 63 19.36 -0.61 -1.23
N PRO A 64 20.45 0.12 -1.55
CA PRO A 64 21.79 -0.44 -1.50
C PRO A 64 22.11 -0.91 -0.08
N THR A 65 22.09 -2.22 0.16
CA THR A 65 22.69 -2.80 1.38
C THR A 65 24.18 -2.93 1.15
N GLN A 66 24.90 -1.82 1.21
CA GLN A 66 26.36 -1.82 1.25
C GLN A 66 26.80 -2.03 2.71
N ILE A 67 26.95 -3.30 3.13
CA ILE A 67 27.87 -3.61 4.22
C ILE A 67 29.24 -3.82 3.56
N ALA A 68 30.03 -2.74 3.48
CA ALA A 68 31.43 -2.82 3.12
C ALA A 68 32.27 -2.48 4.36
N ASN A 69 32.91 -3.51 4.92
CA ASN A 69 34.05 -3.32 5.82
C ASN A 69 35.23 -2.80 4.97
N GLY A 70 35.50 -1.49 5.02
CA GLY A 70 36.63 -0.90 4.30
C GLY A 70 36.86 0.56 4.71
N ASN A 71 38.09 0.85 5.14
CA ASN A 71 38.58 2.10 5.72
C ASN A 71 38.35 3.35 4.83
N PRO A 72 37.99 4.53 5.38
CA PRO A 72 37.73 5.72 4.57
C PRO A 72 39.02 6.51 4.31
N GLU A 73 39.56 6.45 3.10
CA GLU A 73 40.44 7.51 2.62
C GLU A 73 39.60 8.66 2.04
N ARG A 74 39.85 9.83 2.62
CA ARG A 74 39.25 11.13 2.31
C ARG A 74 39.54 11.55 0.88
N SER A 75 38.52 12.04 0.19
CA SER A 75 38.67 13.12 -0.79
C SER A 75 37.62 14.19 -0.51
N ASN A 76 38.10 15.39 -0.13
CA ASN A 76 37.29 16.58 0.06
C ASN A 76 36.78 17.10 -1.30
N SER A 77 35.49 17.39 -1.40
CA SER A 77 34.97 18.48 -2.23
C SER A 77 33.81 19.15 -1.49
N GLU A 78 33.94 20.45 -1.26
CA GLU A 78 33.00 21.26 -0.49
C GLU A 78 31.75 21.63 -1.30
N ASN A 79 30.59 21.43 -0.65
CA ASN A 79 29.26 22.06 -0.76
C ASN A 79 28.69 22.46 -2.13
N ASP A 80 27.51 21.91 -2.47
CA ASP A 80 26.24 22.58 -2.15
C ASP A 80 25.07 21.63 -2.47
N THR A 81 24.48 21.01 -1.45
CA THR A 81 23.07 20.63 -1.42
C THR A 81 22.71 20.35 0.02
N ASN A 82 21.49 20.73 0.41
CA ASN A 82 20.85 20.36 1.66
C ASN A 82 20.53 18.84 1.69
N GLU A 83 21.53 18.02 1.36
CA GLU A 83 21.47 16.56 1.31
C GLU A 83 21.46 16.07 2.75
N MET A 84 20.24 15.89 3.26
CA MET A 84 20.00 15.29 4.56
C MET A 84 20.74 13.95 4.64
N THR A 85 21.61 13.81 5.64
CA THR A 85 22.44 12.61 5.84
C THR A 85 21.55 11.37 5.87
N LEU A 86 22.10 10.21 5.49
CA LEU A 86 21.36 8.94 5.52
C LEU A 86 20.72 8.66 6.88
N VAL A 87 21.42 9.01 7.97
CA VAL A 87 20.92 8.87 9.35
C VAL A 87 19.68 9.75 9.59
N GLN A 88 19.71 10.99 9.12
CA GLN A 88 18.56 11.90 9.22
C GLN A 88 17.38 11.45 8.33
N LYS A 89 17.65 10.94 7.12
CA LYS A 89 16.62 10.33 6.24
C LYS A 89 15.94 9.14 6.93
N ILE A 90 16.69 8.26 7.58
CA ILE A 90 16.14 7.13 8.35
C ILE A 90 15.30 7.61 9.54
N ALA A 91 15.78 8.59 10.30
CA ALA A 91 15.05 9.14 11.44
C ALA A 91 13.71 9.75 11.00
N ALA A 92 13.72 10.57 9.95
CA ALA A 92 12.51 11.18 9.39
C ALA A 92 11.53 10.13 8.85
N ALA A 93 12.02 9.10 8.16
CA ALA A 93 11.18 8.02 7.65
C ALA A 93 10.53 7.21 8.79
N LYS A 94 11.29 6.89 9.84
CA LYS A 94 10.77 6.21 11.04
C LYS A 94 9.69 7.05 11.73
N GLU A 95 9.90 8.36 11.85
CA GLU A 95 8.91 9.26 12.45
C GLU A 95 7.62 9.32 11.64
N LYS A 96 7.73 9.43 10.31
CA LYS A 96 6.58 9.42 9.42
C LYS A 96 5.82 8.10 9.52
N ASN A 97 6.53 6.97 9.59
CA ASN A 97 5.92 5.64 9.76
C ASN A 97 5.18 5.52 11.10
N ARG A 98 5.78 6.03 12.19
CA ARG A 98 5.14 6.08 13.51
C ARG A 98 3.87 6.93 13.48
N THR A 99 3.94 8.12 12.89
CA THR A 99 2.78 9.02 12.75
C THR A 99 1.65 8.37 11.95
N LEU A 100 1.96 7.73 10.82
CA LEU A 100 0.97 7.03 9.99
C LEU A 100 0.32 5.85 10.73
N LYS A 101 1.09 5.09 11.52
CA LYS A 101 0.56 4.02 12.37
C LYS A 101 -0.37 4.59 13.45
N ASN A 102 0.07 5.63 14.15
CA ASN A 102 -0.71 6.28 15.22
C ASN A 102 -1.98 6.96 14.70
N ALA A 103 -2.00 7.41 13.44
CA ALA A 103 -3.18 7.96 12.80
C ALA A 103 -4.36 6.98 12.79
N ARG A 104 -4.09 5.66 12.69
CA ARG A 104 -5.10 4.58 12.63
C ARG A 104 -5.52 4.04 14.00
N LEU A 105 -4.96 4.55 15.09
CA LEU A 105 -5.27 4.11 16.45
C LEU A 105 -6.35 4.97 17.10
N CYS A 106 -7.10 4.34 18.00
CA CYS A 106 -8.11 4.99 18.83
C CYS A 106 -7.49 6.15 19.60
N LYS A 107 -8.07 7.35 19.50
CA LYS A 107 -7.57 8.55 20.16
C LYS A 107 -7.88 8.63 21.65
N VAL A 108 -8.60 7.65 22.18
CA VAL A 108 -8.91 7.53 23.61
C VAL A 108 -7.93 6.59 24.29
N CYS A 109 -7.85 5.32 23.88
CA CYS A 109 -6.97 4.35 24.51
C CYS A 109 -5.59 4.21 23.87
N THR A 110 -5.38 4.71 22.65
CA THR A 110 -4.14 4.58 21.85
C THR A 110 -3.58 3.16 21.67
N GLU A 111 -4.31 2.14 22.10
CA GLU A 111 -3.93 0.72 22.01
C GLU A 111 -4.60 0.01 20.83
N ARG A 112 -5.91 0.27 20.62
CA ARG A 112 -6.74 -0.43 19.62
C ARG A 112 -6.89 0.40 18.35
N LYS A 113 -7.23 -0.25 17.23
CA LYS A 113 -7.53 0.44 15.96
C LYS A 113 -8.76 1.34 16.12
N ALA A 114 -8.74 2.49 15.46
CA ALA A 114 -9.92 3.32 15.31
C ALA A 114 -10.82 2.68 14.24
N THR A 115 -11.92 2.08 14.69
CA THR A 115 -12.85 1.31 13.84
C THR A 115 -14.25 1.90 13.85
N VAL A 116 -14.54 2.93 14.65
CA VAL A 116 -15.89 3.50 14.77
C VAL A 116 -15.98 4.83 14.03
N VAL A 117 -16.95 4.91 13.12
CA VAL A 117 -17.37 6.09 12.37
C VAL A 117 -18.43 6.85 13.17
N PHE A 118 -18.28 8.16 13.29
CA PHE A 118 -19.21 9.06 13.97
C PHE A 118 -20.15 9.76 12.98
N LEU A 119 -21.45 9.50 13.06
CA LEU A 119 -22.45 10.07 12.15
C LEU A 119 -23.15 11.30 12.76
N PRO A 120 -23.40 12.36 11.97
CA PRO A 120 -23.26 12.43 10.50
C PRO A 120 -21.88 12.86 9.98
N CYS A 121 -20.93 13.24 10.86
CA CYS A 121 -19.69 13.88 10.41
C CYS A 121 -18.68 12.97 9.68
N GLY A 122 -18.82 11.64 9.77
CA GLY A 122 -17.97 10.66 9.11
C GLY A 122 -16.59 10.45 9.73
N HIS A 123 -16.23 11.15 10.81
CA HIS A 123 -14.90 11.00 11.43
C HIS A 123 -14.74 9.62 12.08
N VAL A 124 -13.59 9.00 11.86
CA VAL A 124 -13.17 7.74 12.49
C VAL A 124 -12.10 8.05 13.53
N ALA A 125 -12.40 7.82 14.81
CA ALA A 125 -11.52 8.30 15.89
C ALA A 125 -11.35 7.33 17.05
N THR A 126 -12.24 6.35 17.22
CA THR A 126 -12.24 5.47 18.41
C THR A 126 -12.41 3.99 18.06
N CYS A 127 -12.02 3.12 18.99
CA CYS A 127 -12.38 1.72 18.96
C CYS A 127 -13.80 1.51 19.52
N ASP A 128 -14.35 0.35 19.26
CA ASP A 128 -15.65 -0.15 19.73
C ASP A 128 -15.81 -0.14 21.25
N TYR A 129 -14.72 -0.31 22.02
CA TYR A 129 -14.75 -0.24 23.48
C TYR A 129 -14.83 1.20 24.01
N CYS A 130 -14.27 2.17 23.29
CA CYS A 130 -14.18 3.55 23.77
C CYS A 130 -15.29 4.45 23.22
N SER A 131 -15.91 4.09 22.09
CA SER A 131 -16.99 4.85 21.49
C SER A 131 -18.25 5.01 22.37
N PRO A 132 -18.70 4.02 23.19
CA PRO A 132 -19.96 4.13 23.91
C PRO A 132 -20.00 5.25 24.96
N ALA A 133 -18.83 5.72 25.43
CA ALA A 133 -18.73 6.81 26.39
C ALA A 133 -18.85 8.21 25.75
N LEU A 134 -19.00 8.30 24.42
CA LEU A 134 -18.99 9.57 23.69
C LEU A 134 -20.38 9.91 23.16
N THR A 135 -20.80 11.15 23.36
CA THR A 135 -22.04 11.74 22.80
C THR A 135 -21.76 12.78 21.72
N LYS A 136 -20.49 13.17 21.56
CA LYS A 136 -20.01 14.12 20.55
C LYS A 136 -18.75 13.59 19.89
N CYS A 137 -18.54 13.94 18.62
CA CYS A 137 -17.34 13.60 17.88
C CYS A 137 -16.10 14.29 18.50
N ILE A 138 -15.07 13.53 18.85
CA ILE A 138 -13.84 14.10 19.44
C ILE A 138 -12.95 14.86 18.45
N ILE A 139 -13.26 14.80 17.15
CA ILE A 139 -12.52 15.50 16.10
C ILE A 139 -13.17 16.86 15.81
N CYS A 140 -14.46 16.89 15.47
CA CYS A 140 -15.16 18.12 15.08
C CYS A 140 -16.16 18.65 16.11
N ARG A 141 -16.34 17.96 17.25
CA ARG A 141 -17.27 18.31 18.35
C ARG A 141 -18.76 18.31 18.00
N GLY A 142 -19.13 17.85 16.80
CA GLY A 142 -20.52 17.66 16.40
C GLY A 142 -21.22 16.57 17.21
N GLU A 143 -22.54 16.70 17.40
CA GLU A 143 -23.36 15.72 18.12
C GLU A 143 -23.45 14.39 17.36
N LEU A 144 -23.35 13.29 18.11
CA LEU A 144 -23.51 11.94 17.56
C LEU A 144 -24.98 11.59 17.48
N LYS A 145 -25.44 11.28 16.26
CA LYS A 145 -26.77 10.68 16.06
C LYS A 145 -26.69 9.15 16.02
N ALA A 146 -25.58 8.62 15.56
CA ALA A 146 -25.30 7.19 15.50
C ALA A 146 -23.79 6.94 15.36
N THR A 147 -23.39 5.69 15.60
CA THR A 147 -22.05 5.19 15.32
C THR A 147 -22.14 3.95 14.44
N SER A 148 -21.19 3.76 13.52
CA SER A 148 -21.08 2.54 12.71
C SER A 148 -19.66 2.02 12.72
N SER A 149 -19.49 0.71 12.50
CA SER A 149 -18.16 0.12 12.34
C SER A 149 -17.66 0.35 10.91
N ALA A 150 -16.42 0.85 10.78
CA ALA A 150 -15.72 0.96 9.52
C ALA A 150 -15.19 -0.43 9.11
N ILE A 151 -15.71 -0.96 8.00
CA ILE A 151 -15.19 -2.16 7.35
C ILE A 151 -14.27 -1.68 6.22
N PHE A 152 -12.97 -1.89 6.37
CA PHE A 152 -12.00 -1.64 5.31
C PHE A 152 -11.86 -2.95 4.51
N LEU A 153 -12.57 -3.05 3.39
CA LEU A 153 -12.47 -4.15 2.42
C LEU A 153 -11.19 -4.03 1.58
#